data_AF-A0A380DP82-F1
#
_entry.id   AF-A0A380DP82-F1
#
_cell.length_a   1.000
_cell.length_b   1.000
_cell.length_c   1.000
_cell.angle_alpha   90.00
_cell.angle_beta   90.00
_cell.angle_gamma   90.00
#
_symmetry.space_group_name_H-M   'P 1'
#
loop_
_entity.id
_entity.type
_entity.pdbx_description
1 polymer ?
#
loop_
_entity_poly.entity_id
_entity_poly.type
_entity_poly.pdbx_seq_one_letter_code
_entity_poly.pdbx_strand_id
1 'polypeptide(L)'
;MLPVAILPAAGLLLAIGTAIQGEALQHYLPFIQNGGVQNVAKLMTAAGSIIFENLPMIFALGVAIGLAGGDGVAAIAAFVGYIIMEQTMGDFLQVTPKNVTDPASGYASIFRYSNITNRCVRRYYYRGPGAWC
;
A
#
# COMPACT_ATOMS: atom_id res chain seq x y z
N MET A 1 -8.06 -9.13 -17.99
CA MET A 1 -7.65 -7.72 -18.23
C MET A 1 -8.27 -6.80 -17.16
N LEU A 2 -8.06 -7.08 -15.88
CA LEU A 2 -8.82 -6.44 -14.79
C LEU A 2 -8.09 -5.25 -14.11
N PRO A 3 -6.78 -5.31 -13.78
CA PRO A 3 -6.11 -4.22 -13.03
C PRO A 3 -5.89 -2.95 -13.85
N VAL A 4 -5.57 -3.10 -15.14
CA VAL A 4 -5.27 -1.97 -16.04
C VAL A 4 -6.48 -1.05 -16.24
N ALA A 5 -7.70 -1.56 -16.08
CA ALA A 5 -8.91 -0.77 -16.20
C ALA A 5 -9.16 0.18 -15.01
N ILE A 6 -8.60 -0.11 -13.83
CA ILE A 6 -8.83 0.66 -12.60
C ILE A 6 -7.79 1.78 -12.43
N LEU A 7 -6.60 1.62 -13.01
CA LEU A 7 -5.50 2.61 -12.93
C LEU A 7 -5.86 4.01 -13.47
N PRO A 8 -6.56 4.16 -14.62
CA PRO A 8 -6.96 5.48 -15.12
C PRO A 8 -7.94 6.20 -14.18
N ALA A 9 -8.90 5.47 -13.60
CA ALA A 9 -9.84 6.04 -12.65
C ALA A 9 -9.13 6.48 -11.35
N ALA A 10 -8.21 5.66 -10.83
CA ALA A 10 -7.41 6.01 -9.66
C ALA A 10 -6.52 7.24 -9.90
N GLY A 11 -5.89 7.34 -11.08
CA GLY A 11 -5.06 8.48 -11.47
C GLY A 11 -5.85 9.78 -11.59
N LEU A 12 -7.04 9.72 -12.19
CA LEU A 12 -7.92 10.88 -12.33
C LEU A 12 -8.44 11.36 -10.97
N LEU A 13 -8.80 10.42 -10.08
CA LEU A 13 -9.28 10.73 -8.73
C LEU A 13 -8.18 11.40 -7.89
N LEU A 14 -6.94 10.89 -7.99
CA LEU A 14 -5.77 11.50 -7.35
C LEU A 14 -5.47 12.90 -7.91
N ALA A 15 -5.48 13.07 -9.23
CA ALA A 15 -5.17 14.34 -9.90
C ALA A 15 -6.20 15.43 -9.58
N ILE A 16 -7.49 15.09 -9.52
CA ILE A 16 -8.54 16.05 -9.13
C ILE A 16 -8.41 16.40 -7.65
N GLY A 17 -8.16 15.41 -6.79
CA GLY A 17 -8.00 15.64 -5.35
C GLY A 17 -6.83 16.58 -5.01
N THR A 18 -5.70 16.47 -5.72
CA THR A 18 -4.55 17.37 -5.57
C THR A 18 -4.76 18.72 -6.24
N ALA A 19 -5.43 18.77 -7.40
CA ALA A 19 -5.74 20.03 -8.10
C ALA A 19 -6.65 20.95 -7.27
N ILE A 20 -7.64 20.40 -6.55
CA ILE A 20 -8.54 21.16 -5.66
C ILE A 20 -7.79 21.71 -4.43
N GLN A 21 -6.74 21.02 -3.98
CA GLN A 21 -5.91 21.46 -2.85
C GLN A 21 -4.86 22.50 -3.24
N GLY A 22 -4.63 22.75 -4.53
CA GLY A 22 -3.64 23.70 -5.01
C GLY A 22 -3.93 25.14 -4.59
N GLU A 23 -2.89 25.82 -4.11
CA GLU A 23 -2.93 27.22 -3.63
C GLU A 23 -3.45 28.19 -4.72
N ALA A 24 -3.11 27.92 -5.98
CA ALA A 24 -3.61 28.67 -7.13
C ALA A 24 -5.14 28.61 -7.25
N LEU A 25 -5.75 27.44 -7.04
CA LEU A 25 -7.21 27.27 -7.21
C LEU A 25 -8.00 27.84 -6.02
N GLN A 26 -7.42 27.80 -4.82
CA GLN A 26 -7.98 28.43 -3.62
C GLN A 26 -7.98 29.97 -3.69
N HIS A 27 -7.09 30.55 -4.51
CA HIS A 27 -7.02 31.98 -4.77
C HIS A 27 -8.04 32.44 -5.83
N TYR A 28 -8.39 31.60 -6.81
CA TYR A 28 -9.38 31.93 -7.86
C TYR A 28 -10.83 31.54 -7.48
N LEU A 29 -11.03 30.51 -6.65
CA LEU A 29 -12.37 30.11 -6.14
C LEU A 29 -12.39 30.10 -4.60
N PRO A 30 -12.75 31.21 -3.93
CA PRO A 30 -12.81 31.29 -2.47
C PRO A 30 -13.90 30.38 -1.85
N PHE A 31 -14.85 29.88 -2.64
CA PHE A 31 -15.89 28.93 -2.19
C PHE A 31 -15.33 27.53 -1.86
N ILE A 32 -14.15 27.18 -2.38
CA ILE A 32 -13.47 25.89 -2.11
C ILE A 32 -12.76 25.90 -0.74
N GLN A 33 -12.54 27.08 -0.15
CA GLN A 33 -11.99 27.21 1.22
C GLN A 33 -12.98 26.76 2.31
N ASN A 34 -14.23 26.43 1.98
CA ASN A 34 -15.11 25.78 2.93
C ASN A 34 -14.51 24.43 3.33
N GLY A 35 -14.30 24.23 4.64
CA GLY A 35 -13.67 23.02 5.19
C GLY A 35 -14.31 21.71 4.73
N GLY A 36 -15.60 21.72 4.35
CA GLY A 36 -16.27 20.57 3.74
C GLY A 36 -15.66 20.13 2.40
N VAL A 37 -15.39 21.06 1.49
CA VAL A 37 -14.83 20.76 0.15
C VAL A 37 -13.37 20.31 0.28
N GLN A 38 -12.61 20.93 1.19
CA GLN A 38 -11.23 20.57 1.44
C GLN A 38 -11.08 19.19 2.11
N ASN A 39 -12.05 18.80 2.95
CA ASN A 39 -12.11 17.45 3.52
C ASN A 39 -12.43 16.39 2.47
N VAL A 40 -13.37 16.67 1.55
CA VAL A 40 -13.67 15.78 0.43
C VAL A 40 -12.47 15.64 -0.50
N ALA A 41 -11.78 16.74 -0.82
CA ALA A 41 -10.58 16.71 -1.66
C ALA A 41 -9.46 15.87 -1.03
N LYS A 42 -9.24 15.97 0.29
CA LYS A 42 -8.29 15.12 1.02
C LYS A 42 -8.67 13.64 0.97
N LEU A 43 -9.96 13.34 1.13
CA LEU A 43 -10.47 11.97 1.06
C LEU A 43 -10.27 11.39 -0.34
N MET A 44 -10.50 12.19 -1.39
CA MET A 44 -10.27 11.80 -2.78
C MET A 44 -8.79 11.52 -3.06
N THR A 45 -7.88 12.42 -2.65
CA THR A 45 -6.44 12.18 -2.79
C THR A 45 -5.99 10.92 -2.07
N ALA A 46 -6.46 10.70 -0.83
CA ALA A 46 -6.13 9.50 -0.05
C ALA A 46 -6.68 8.21 -0.69
N ALA A 47 -7.91 8.23 -1.21
CA ALA A 47 -8.50 7.09 -1.89
C ALA A 47 -7.71 6.71 -3.15
N GLY A 48 -7.25 7.71 -3.92
CA GLY A 48 -6.40 7.49 -5.09
C GLY A 48 -5.03 6.91 -4.73
N SER A 49 -4.38 7.42 -3.68
CA SER A 49 -3.03 6.99 -3.29
C SER A 49 -2.99 5.53 -2.81
N ILE A 50 -3.99 5.09 -2.04
CA ILE A 50 -4.07 3.73 -1.51
C ILE A 50 -4.08 2.67 -2.63
N ILE A 51 -4.72 2.97 -3.77
CA ILE A 51 -4.77 2.03 -4.91
C ILE A 51 -3.37 1.85 -5.50
N PHE A 52 -2.62 2.94 -5.67
CA PHE A 52 -1.25 2.89 -6.17
C PHE A 52 -0.28 2.23 -5.18
N GLU A 53 -0.46 2.47 -3.88
CA GLU A 53 0.33 1.82 -2.82
C GLU A 53 0.12 0.29 -2.77
N ASN A 54 -1.05 -0.19 -3.19
CA ASN A 54 -1.40 -1.62 -3.23
C ASN A 54 -1.34 -2.25 -4.63
N LEU A 55 -0.85 -1.50 -5.60
CA LEU A 55 -0.81 -1.94 -7.00
C LEU A 55 -0.14 -3.31 -7.18
N PRO A 56 0.99 -3.64 -6.51
CA PRO A 56 1.63 -4.95 -6.68
C PRO A 56 0.73 -6.12 -6.29
N MET A 57 -0.07 -5.97 -5.23
CA MET A 57 -1.01 -7.01 -4.79
C MET A 57 -2.17 -7.18 -5.78
N ILE A 58 -2.77 -6.07 -6.21
CA ILE A 58 -3.89 -6.07 -7.17
C ILE A 58 -3.44 -6.65 -8.52
N PHE A 59 -2.19 -6.37 -8.92
CA PHE A 59 -1.59 -6.90 -10.14
C PHE A 59 -1.33 -8.41 -10.05
N ALA A 60 -0.76 -8.89 -8.93
CA ALA A 60 -0.54 -10.32 -8.70
C ALA A 60 -1.84 -11.14 -8.79
N LEU A 61 -2.92 -10.63 -8.17
CA LEU A 61 -4.28 -11.20 -8.26
C LEU A 61 -4.79 -11.23 -9.70
N GLY A 62 -4.68 -10.11 -10.41
CA GLY A 62 -5.19 -9.99 -11.78
C GLY A 62 -4.45 -10.85 -12.81
N VAL A 63 -3.14 -11.03 -12.64
CA VAL A 63 -2.33 -11.91 -13.50
C VAL A 63 -2.69 -13.38 -13.25
N ALA A 64 -2.87 -13.79 -11.99
CA ALA A 64 -3.23 -15.16 -11.66
C ALA A 64 -4.61 -15.56 -12.22
N ILE A 65 -5.62 -14.71 -12.06
CA ILE A 65 -6.96 -14.94 -12.64
C ILE A 65 -6.89 -14.98 -14.17
N GLY A 66 -6.10 -14.08 -14.78
CA GLY A 66 -5.93 -14.02 -16.23
C GLY A 66 -5.27 -15.25 -16.83
N LEU A 67 -4.29 -15.83 -16.14
CA LEU A 67 -3.60 -17.07 -16.54
C LEU A 67 -4.44 -18.32 -16.28
N ALA A 68 -5.28 -18.32 -15.24
CA ALA A 68 -6.14 -19.44 -14.87
C ALA A 68 -7.48 -19.49 -15.65
N GLY A 69 -7.62 -18.69 -16.72
CA GLY A 69 -8.84 -18.70 -17.53
C GLY A 69 -10.10 -18.19 -16.80
N GLY A 70 -9.93 -17.39 -15.75
CA GLY A 70 -11.06 -16.82 -14.99
C GLY A 70 -11.46 -17.59 -13.74
N ASP A 71 -10.69 -18.59 -13.32
CA ASP A 71 -10.95 -19.29 -12.06
C ASP A 71 -10.55 -18.44 -10.83
N GLY A 72 -11.50 -18.21 -9.93
CA GLY A 72 -11.31 -17.42 -8.71
C GLY A 72 -10.38 -18.08 -7.69
N VAL A 73 -10.19 -19.40 -7.78
CA VAL A 73 -9.27 -20.14 -6.90
C VAL A 73 -7.82 -19.68 -7.10
N ALA A 74 -7.45 -19.33 -8.33
CA ALA A 74 -6.11 -18.81 -8.65
C ALA A 74 -5.83 -17.45 -7.99
N ALA A 75 -6.87 -16.62 -7.81
CA ALA A 75 -6.74 -15.35 -7.11
C ALA A 75 -6.35 -15.57 -5.63
N ILE A 76 -7.03 -16.49 -4.97
CA ILE A 76 -6.79 -16.78 -3.54
C ILE A 76 -5.39 -17.39 -3.37
N ALA A 77 -4.97 -18.30 -4.26
CA ALA A 77 -3.63 -18.86 -4.24
C ALA A 77 -2.54 -17.78 -4.44
N ALA A 78 -2.75 -16.84 -5.37
CA ALA A 78 -1.83 -15.74 -5.61
C ALA A 78 -1.78 -14.74 -4.45
N PHE A 79 -2.91 -14.48 -3.77
CA PHE A 79 -2.93 -13.63 -2.57
C PHE A 79 -2.07 -14.20 -1.45
N VAL A 80 -2.24 -15.49 -1.15
CA VAL A 80 -1.46 -16.18 -0.13
C VAL A 80 0.02 -16.23 -0.53
N GLY A 81 0.32 -16.55 -1.79
CA GLY A 81 1.69 -16.55 -2.32
C GLY A 81 2.37 -15.19 -2.23
N TYR A 82 1.65 -14.10 -2.52
CA TYR A 82 2.17 -12.73 -2.41
C TYR A 82 2.57 -12.39 -0.96
N ILE A 83 1.72 -12.72 0.02
CA ILE A 83 2.00 -12.47 1.44
C ILE A 83 3.18 -13.32 1.93
N ILE A 84 3.28 -14.59 1.53
CA ILE A 84 4.39 -15.47 1.91
C ILE A 84 5.71 -14.96 1.29
N MET A 85 5.68 -14.52 0.04
CA MET A 85 6.87 -13.95 -0.62
C MET A 85 7.32 -12.67 0.09
N GLU A 86 6.38 -11.81 0.47
CA GLU A 86 6.65 -10.61 1.26
C GLU A 86 7.32 -11.01 2.61
N GLN A 87 6.77 -11.96 3.35
CA GLN A 87 7.37 -12.36 4.64
C GLN A 87 8.77 -13.00 4.48
N THR A 88 8.95 -13.90 3.50
CA THR A 88 10.22 -14.63 3.32
C THR A 88 11.36 -13.73 2.87
N MET A 89 11.09 -12.71 2.05
CA MET A 89 12.10 -11.70 1.70
C MET A 89 12.54 -10.86 2.92
N GLY A 90 11.63 -10.58 3.84
CA GLY A 90 11.95 -9.90 5.10
C GLY A 90 12.91 -10.71 5.99
N ASP A 91 12.68 -12.02 6.05
CA ASP A 91 13.51 -12.94 6.83
C ASP A 91 14.88 -13.20 6.17
N PHE A 92 14.92 -13.30 4.83
CA PHE A 92 16.15 -13.53 4.08
C PHE A 92 17.17 -12.37 4.21
N LEU A 93 16.68 -11.13 4.29
CA LEU A 93 17.52 -9.93 4.40
C LEU A 93 17.97 -9.61 5.84
N GLN A 94 17.63 -10.45 6.83
CA GLN A 94 18.02 -10.30 8.24
C GLN A 94 17.86 -8.86 8.77
N VAL A 95 16.68 -8.27 8.58
CA VAL A 95 16.40 -6.88 9.01
C VAL A 95 16.56 -6.78 10.53
N THR A 96 17.71 -6.25 10.95
CA THR A 96 18.08 -6.05 12.36
C THR A 96 17.49 -4.71 12.85
N PRO A 97 17.09 -4.56 14.13
CA PRO A 97 16.50 -3.34 14.69
C PRO A 97 17.33 -2.04 14.58
N LYS A 98 18.59 -2.13 14.11
CA LYS A 98 19.48 -0.98 13.84
C LYS A 98 19.31 -0.41 12.41
N ASN A 99 18.75 -1.19 11.49
CA ASN A 99 18.58 -0.83 10.07
C ASN A 99 17.15 -0.35 9.74
N VAL A 100 16.22 -0.46 10.70
CA VAL A 100 14.84 0.08 10.61
C VAL A 100 14.73 1.52 11.09
N THR A 101 15.77 2.04 11.75
CA THR A 101 15.86 3.43 12.21
C THR A 101 16.45 4.38 11.18
N ASP A 102 16.99 3.86 10.07
CA ASP A 102 17.45 4.68 8.95
C ASP A 102 16.32 4.85 7.91
N PRO A 103 15.71 6.05 7.79
CA PRO A 103 14.64 6.30 6.81
C PRO A 103 15.12 6.21 5.35
N ALA A 104 16.43 6.13 5.12
CA ALA A 104 17.04 5.92 3.81
C ALA A 104 16.88 4.49 3.27
N SER A 105 16.52 3.52 4.12
CA SER A 105 16.63 2.10 3.76
C SER A 105 15.36 1.46 3.21
N GLY A 106 14.21 2.17 3.18
CA GLY A 106 12.99 1.73 2.49
C GLY A 106 12.31 0.43 2.98
N TYR A 107 12.93 -0.32 3.91
CA TYR A 107 12.42 -1.60 4.38
C TYR A 107 11.07 -1.50 5.12
N ALA A 108 10.71 -0.30 5.61
CA ALA A 108 9.46 -0.05 6.30
C ALA A 108 8.25 0.16 5.35
N SER A 109 8.47 0.55 4.10
CA SER A 109 7.41 0.81 3.12
C SER A 109 7.15 -0.37 2.17
N ILE A 110 8.12 -1.29 2.03
CA ILE A 110 8.00 -2.49 1.20
C ILE A 110 7.31 -3.63 1.97
N PHE A 111 7.57 -3.75 3.28
CA PHE A 111 6.89 -4.71 4.14
C PHE A 111 5.71 -4.03 4.85
N ARG A 112 4.51 -4.23 4.32
CA ARG A 112 3.23 -3.67 4.80
C ARG A 112 2.89 -4.13 6.22
N TYR A 113 3.58 -5.15 6.74
CA TYR A 113 3.53 -5.64 8.12
C TYR A 113 4.58 -5.03 9.07
N SER A 114 5.30 -3.98 8.67
CA SER A 114 6.36 -3.33 9.48
C SER A 114 5.98 -3.07 10.96
N ASN A 115 4.72 -2.75 11.28
CA ASN A 115 4.30 -2.49 12.68
C ASN A 115 3.98 -3.74 13.54
N ILE A 116 3.69 -4.89 12.91
CA ILE A 116 3.47 -6.17 13.61
C ILE A 116 4.76 -6.99 13.62
N THR A 117 5.49 -7.00 12.51
CA THR A 117 6.82 -7.61 12.39
C THR A 117 7.84 -6.87 13.26
N ASN A 118 7.85 -5.53 13.35
CA ASN A 118 8.72 -4.84 14.33
C ASN A 118 8.34 -5.16 15.79
N ARG A 119 7.10 -5.56 16.09
CA ARG A 119 6.73 -6.00 17.45
C ARG A 119 7.08 -7.47 17.70
N CYS A 120 6.82 -8.35 16.73
CA CYS A 120 7.14 -9.78 16.83
C CYS A 120 8.64 -10.04 16.71
N VAL A 121 9.35 -9.44 15.75
CA VAL A 121 10.82 -9.56 15.58
C VAL A 121 11.57 -8.93 16.74
N ARG A 122 11.13 -7.77 17.26
CA ARG A 122 11.70 -7.23 18.50
C ARG A 122 11.45 -8.19 19.66
N ARG A 123 10.29 -8.85 19.74
CA ARG A 123 10.04 -9.85 20.78
C ARG A 123 10.79 -11.17 20.56
N TYR A 124 11.04 -11.59 19.32
CA TYR A 124 11.79 -12.79 18.97
C TYR A 124 13.29 -12.61 19.24
N TYR A 125 13.84 -11.43 18.90
CA TYR A 125 15.25 -11.08 19.14
C TYR A 125 15.57 -10.86 20.62
N TYR A 126 14.63 -10.30 21.41
CA TYR A 126 14.81 -10.09 22.85
C TYR A 126 14.29 -11.24 23.74
N ARG A 127 13.47 -12.18 23.23
CA ARG A 127 12.77 -13.20 24.07
C ARG A 127 12.90 -14.64 23.58
N GLY A 128 13.68 -14.91 22.53
CA GLY A 128 14.00 -16.26 22.07
C GLY A 128 12.90 -16.94 21.23
N PRO A 129 13.21 -18.12 20.63
CA PRO A 129 12.44 -18.73 19.52
C PRO A 129 11.06 -19.32 19.88
N GLY A 130 10.49 -18.97 21.03
CA GLY A 130 9.17 -19.47 21.49
C GLY A 130 8.09 -18.41 21.61
N ALA A 131 8.36 -17.14 21.25
CA ALA A 131 7.42 -16.04 21.39
C ALA A 131 6.72 -15.73 20.06
N TRP A 132 5.87 -16.65 19.60
CA TRP A 132 4.94 -16.39 18.50
C TRP A 132 3.64 -15.84 19.10
N CYS A 133 3.43 -14.52 18.93
CA CYS A 133 2.30 -13.72 19.44
C CYS A 133 2.19 -13.59 20.98
#